data_AF-A0A2V8FSK9-F1
#
_entry.id   AF-A0A2V8FSK9-F1
#
_cell.length_a   1.000
_cell.length_b   1.000
_cell.length_c   1.000
_cell.angle_alpha   90.00
_cell.angle_beta   90.00
_cell.angle_gamma   90.00
#
_symmetry.space_group_name_H-M   'P 1'
#
loop_
_entity.id
_entity.type
_entity.pdbx_description
1 polymer ?
#
loop_
_entity_poly.entity_id
_entity_poly.type
_entity_poly.pdbx_seq_one_letter_code
_entity_poly.pdbx_strand_id
1 'polypeptide(L)'
;MDLATLRAKHTALSPVLTERSRRLWAATEAQAIGYGGIAQVARATGIAASTIQRGLRELASGETLPGTRTRKAGGGRKRATDLDAT
;
A
#
# COMPACT_ATOMS: atom_id res chain seq x y z
N MET A 1 -1.37 -19.50 6.02
CA MET A 1 -0.45 -18.74 6.88
C MET A 1 -1.21 -18.32 8.13
N ASP A 2 -0.61 -18.41 9.31
CA ASP A 2 -1.31 -18.04 10.56
C ASP A 2 -1.14 -16.54 10.91
N LEU A 3 -1.97 -16.05 11.84
CA LEU A 3 -1.96 -14.65 12.28
C LEU A 3 -0.66 -14.26 13.00
N ALA A 4 -0.05 -15.19 13.74
CA ALA A 4 1.16 -14.92 14.53
C ALA A 4 2.35 -14.66 13.60
N THR A 5 2.49 -15.46 12.54
CA THR A 5 3.50 -15.33 11.51
C THR A 5 3.35 -14.01 10.76
N LEU A 6 2.14 -13.64 10.36
CA LEU A 6 1.87 -12.36 9.70
C LEU A 6 2.27 -11.17 10.58
N ARG A 7 1.90 -11.21 11.86
CA ARG A 7 2.26 -10.17 12.81
C ARG A 7 3.77 -10.08 13.01
N ALA A 8 4.45 -11.21 13.18
CA ALA A 8 5.90 -11.25 13.35
C ALA A 8 6.64 -10.64 12.15
N LYS A 9 6.28 -11.05 10.92
CA LYS A 9 6.83 -10.47 9.68
C LYS A 9 6.59 -8.96 9.60
N HIS A 10 5.35 -8.52 9.86
CA HIS A 10 5.01 -7.10 9.78
C HIS A 10 5.80 -6.28 10.80
N THR A 11 5.88 -6.72 12.06
CA THR A 11 6.63 -6.03 13.10
C THR A 11 8.10 -5.89 12.73
N ALA A 12 8.73 -6.96 12.24
CA ALA A 12 10.14 -6.96 11.83
C ALA A 12 10.42 -5.99 10.68
N LEU A 13 9.51 -5.88 9.70
CA LEU A 13 9.67 -5.00 8.55
C LEU A 13 9.15 -3.58 8.78
N SER A 14 8.28 -3.36 9.78
CA SER A 14 7.62 -2.07 10.00
C SER A 14 8.54 -0.85 10.06
N PRO A 15 9.78 -0.92 10.64
CA PRO A 15 10.66 0.25 10.72
C PRO A 15 11.23 0.68 9.37
N VAL A 16 11.31 -0.22 8.40
CA VAL A 16 11.92 0.02 7.07
C VAL A 16 10.90 0.19 5.96
N LEU A 17 9.62 -0.13 6.22
CA LEU A 17 8.55 0.00 5.24
C LEU A 17 8.03 1.44 5.15
N THR A 18 8.16 2.01 3.95
CA THR A 18 7.37 3.19 3.54
C THR A 18 5.88 2.86 3.50
N GLU A 19 5.02 3.88 3.45
CA GLU A 19 3.56 3.68 3.33
C GLU A 19 3.16 2.91 2.06
N ARG A 20 3.89 3.09 0.94
CA ARG A 20 3.64 2.32 -0.29
C ARG A 20 4.12 0.87 -0.15
N SER A 21 5.34 0.64 0.32
CA SER A 21 5.87 -0.72 0.46
C SER A 21 5.10 -1.53 1.51
N ARG A 22 4.64 -0.89 2.60
CA ARG A 22 3.74 -1.49 3.59
C ARG A 22 2.45 -1.99 2.95
N ARG A 23 1.83 -1.16 2.12
CA ARG A 23 0.59 -1.49 1.40
C ARG A 23 0.77 -2.65 0.42
N LEU A 24 1.86 -2.61 -0.38
CA LEU A 24 2.15 -3.67 -1.34
C LEU A 24 2.47 -4.99 -0.65
N TRP A 25 3.28 -4.97 0.41
CA TRP A 25 3.56 -6.15 1.21
C TRP A 25 2.27 -6.78 1.78
N ALA A 26 1.38 -5.97 2.37
CA ALA A 26 0.12 -6.45 2.90
C ALA A 26 -0.79 -7.05 1.80
N ALA A 27 -0.80 -6.45 0.62
CA ALA A 27 -1.54 -6.98 -0.53
C ALA A 27 -0.95 -8.30 -1.04
N THR A 28 0.37 -8.44 -1.11
CA THR A 28 1.05 -9.67 -1.51
C THR A 28 0.74 -10.82 -0.54
N GLU A 29 0.81 -10.57 0.77
CA GLU A 29 0.45 -11.58 1.77
C GLU A 29 -1.04 -11.95 1.68
N ALA A 30 -1.93 -10.98 1.48
CA ALA A 30 -3.36 -11.24 1.29
C ALA A 30 -3.64 -12.07 0.02
N GLN A 31 -2.94 -11.78 -1.08
CA GLN A 31 -3.04 -12.54 -2.33
C GLN A 31 -2.55 -13.98 -2.16
N ALA A 32 -1.43 -14.17 -1.46
CA ALA A 32 -0.85 -15.49 -1.20
C ALA A 32 -1.74 -16.37 -0.31
N ILE A 33 -2.50 -15.77 0.61
CA ILE A 33 -3.46 -16.48 1.47
C ILE A 33 -4.72 -16.86 0.69
N GLY A 34 -5.15 -16.04 -0.28
CA GLY A 34 -6.37 -16.27 -1.05
C GLY A 34 -7.64 -15.87 -0.28
N TYR A 35 -8.63 -16.77 -0.23
CA TYR A 35 -9.93 -16.47 0.39
C TYR A 35 -9.77 -16.05 1.86
N GLY A 36 -10.37 -14.92 2.22
CA GLY A 36 -10.25 -14.33 3.56
C GLY A 36 -8.89 -13.70 3.88
N GLY A 37 -7.94 -13.66 2.94
CA GLY A 37 -6.59 -13.13 3.15
C GLY A 37 -6.57 -11.67 3.61
N ILE A 38 -7.44 -10.82 3.04
CA ILE A 38 -7.56 -9.41 3.44
C ILE A 38 -7.92 -9.29 4.93
N ALA A 39 -8.91 -10.05 5.39
CA ALA A 39 -9.37 -10.01 6.77
C ALA A 39 -8.27 -10.53 7.73
N GLN A 40 -7.57 -11.60 7.34
CA GLN A 40 -6.47 -12.16 8.14
C GLN A 40 -5.31 -11.18 8.27
N VAL A 41 -4.87 -10.56 7.17
CA VAL A 41 -3.78 -9.57 7.18
C VAL A 41 -4.18 -8.32 7.96
N ALA A 42 -5.40 -7.81 7.77
CA ALA A 42 -5.90 -6.67 8.54
C ALA A 42 -5.90 -6.95 10.04
N ARG A 43 -6.35 -8.14 10.46
CA ARG A 43 -6.37 -8.54 11.87
C ARG A 43 -4.97 -8.68 12.46
N ALA A 44 -4.02 -9.22 11.71
CA ALA A 44 -2.64 -9.40 12.18
C ALA A 44 -1.88 -8.08 12.31
N THR A 45 -2.10 -7.15 11.38
CA THR A 45 -1.25 -5.96 11.16
C THR A 45 -1.88 -4.64 11.60
N GLY A 46 -3.21 -4.59 11.72
CA GLY A 46 -3.97 -3.35 11.93
C GLY A 46 -4.12 -2.48 10.68
N ILE A 47 -3.62 -2.93 9.52
CA ILE A 47 -3.78 -2.19 8.26
C ILE A 47 -5.24 -2.27 7.80
N ALA A 48 -5.81 -1.12 7.44
CA ALA A 48 -7.18 -1.05 6.96
C ALA A 48 -7.40 -1.92 5.71
N ALA A 49 -8.52 -2.66 5.67
CA ALA A 49 -8.87 -3.52 4.55
C ALA A 49 -8.90 -2.77 3.21
N SER A 50 -9.37 -1.51 3.20
CA SER A 50 -9.36 -0.64 2.03
C SER A 50 -7.95 -0.35 1.51
N THR A 51 -6.96 -0.22 2.40
CA THR A 51 -5.54 -0.06 2.05
C THR A 51 -5.00 -1.32 1.39
N ILE A 52 -5.31 -2.50 1.93
CA ILE A 52 -4.91 -3.80 1.36
C ILE A 52 -5.53 -3.98 -0.04
N GLN A 53 -6.82 -3.69 -0.19
CA GLN A 53 -7.52 -3.72 -1.48
C GLN A 53 -6.90 -2.76 -2.49
N ARG A 54 -6.51 -1.55 -2.07
CA ARG A 54 -5.77 -0.62 -2.94
C ARG A 54 -4.44 -1.21 -3.38
N GLY A 55 -3.70 -1.84 -2.48
CA GLY A 55 -2.46 -2.55 -2.81
C GLY A 55 -2.67 -3.69 -3.82
N LEU A 56 -3.75 -4.46 -3.69
CA LEU A 56 -4.09 -5.52 -4.67
C LEU A 56 -4.36 -4.94 -6.07
N ARG A 57 -5.05 -3.80 -6.15
CA ARG A 57 -5.27 -3.10 -7.44
C ARG A 57 -3.96 -2.57 -8.01
N GLU A 58 -3.06 -2.04 -7.18
CA GLU A 58 -1.73 -1.60 -7.60
C GLU A 58 -0.86 -2.76 -8.12
N LEU A 59 -0.92 -3.94 -7.48
CA LEU A 59 -0.23 -5.13 -7.97
C LEU A 59 -0.82 -5.61 -9.30
N ALA A 60 -2.14 -5.59 -9.44
CA ALA A 60 -2.83 -5.99 -10.67
C ALA A 60 -2.60 -5.02 -11.84
N SER A 61 -2.41 -3.73 -11.57
CA SER A 61 -2.19 -2.73 -12.62
C SER A 61 -0.79 -2.76 -13.22
N GLY A 62 0.18 -3.40 -12.55
CA GLY A 62 1.58 -3.44 -13.00
C GLY A 62 2.28 -2.06 -13.02
N GLU A 63 1.68 -1.02 -12.40
CA GLU A 63 2.22 0.34 -12.41
C GLU A 63 3.48 0.42 -11.52
N THR A 64 4.65 0.30 -12.14
CA THR A 64 5.94 0.55 -11.49
C THR A 64 6.16 2.06 -11.38
N LEU A 65 5.85 2.64 -10.22
CA LEU A 65 6.34 3.98 -9.93
C LEU A 65 7.89 3.93 -9.93
N PRO A 66 8.58 4.84 -10.63
CA PRO A 66 10.04 4.86 -10.63
C PRO A 66 10.56 4.97 -9.20
N GLY A 67 11.49 4.07 -8.83
CA GLY A 67 11.91 3.79 -7.45
C GLY A 67 12.47 4.97 -6.65
N THR A 68 12.63 6.15 -7.26
CA THR A 68 13.08 7.38 -6.62
C THR A 68 11.95 8.29 -6.13
N ARG A 69 10.67 7.99 -6.45
CA ARG A 69 9.53 8.84 -6.08
C ARG A 69 8.43 8.06 -5.36
N THR A 70 8.37 8.20 -4.03
CA THR A 70 7.25 7.69 -3.22
C THR A 70 5.93 8.41 -3.52
N ARG A 71 5.98 9.61 -4.12
CA ARG A 71 4.82 10.40 -4.54
C ARG A 71 4.69 10.43 -6.06
N LYS A 72 3.46 10.25 -6.57
CA LYS A 72 3.10 10.59 -7.95
C LYS A 72 3.34 12.08 -8.19
N ALA A 73 3.83 12.46 -9.36
CA ALA A 73 3.93 13.87 -9.74
C ALA A 73 2.53 14.52 -9.68
N GLY A 74 2.43 15.77 -9.20
CA GLY A 74 1.17 16.52 -9.14
C GLY A 74 0.50 16.67 -7.77
N GLY A 75 1.12 16.19 -6.67
CA GLY A 75 0.59 16.38 -5.30
C GLY A 75 0.90 17.75 -4.66
N GLY A 76 1.36 18.73 -5.43
CA GLY A 76 1.55 20.11 -4.99
C GLY A 76 0.33 20.97 -5.31
N ARG A 77 0.08 22.01 -4.52
CA ARG A 77 -0.96 23.01 -4.81
C ARG A 77 -0.70 23.56 -6.22
N LYS A 78 -1.74 23.63 -7.08
CA LYS A 78 -1.66 24.35 -8.36
C LYS A 78 -1.11 25.76 -8.09
N ARG A 79 -0.13 26.21 -8.87
CA ARG A 79 0.34 27.60 -8.78
C ARG A 79 -0.82 28.52 -9.16
N ALA A 80 -0.94 29.67 -8.50
CA ALA A 80 -2.04 30.62 -8.69
C ALA A 80 -2.10 31.26 -10.10
N THR A 81 -1.19 30.89 -11.01
CA THR A 81 -1.07 31.47 -12.35
C THR A 81 -1.96 30.82 -13.41
N ASP A 82 -2.73 29.77 -13.08
CA ASP A 82 -3.72 29.18 -14.00
C ASP A 82 -5.14 29.74 -13.79
N LEU A 83 -5.26 30.86 -13.06
CA LEU A 83 -6.52 31.52 -12.72
C LEU A 83 -6.53 32.96 -13.22
N ASP A 84 -6.03 33.19 -14.44
CA ASP A 84 -6.40 34.36 -15.24
C ASP A 84 -6.48 33.95 -16.71
N ALA A 85 -7.69 33.57 -17.13
CA ALA A 85 -8.11 33.78 -18.50
C ALA A 85 -8.75 35.18 -18.54
N THR A 86 -8.05 36.15 -19.12
CA THR A 86 -8.63 37.37 -19.69
C THR A 86 -8.27 37.40 -21.16
#